data_AF-A0A8J6IGN2-F1
#
_entry.id   AF-A0A8J6IGN2-F1
#
_cell.length_a   1.000
_cell.length_b   1.000
_cell.length_c   1.000
_cell.angle_alpha   90.00
_cell.angle_beta   90.00
_cell.angle_gamma   90.00
#
_symmetry.space_group_name_H-M   'P 1'
#
loop_
_entity.id
_entity.type
_entity.pdbx_description
1 polymer ?
#
loop_
_entity_poly.entity_id
_entity_poly.type
_entity_poly.pdbx_seq_one_letter_code
_entity_poly.pdbx_strand_id
1 'polypeptide(L)'
;MNAQRGLRLPRRGRVFVAGVALLALAGCNGGVAGLNAQATALLHERVAAVRAAADTEDRDAAIAAVDAFKAEIQRLVEAGDLTDSQAASLLAHADAIAADVLSEVLLPTPTPEPTATPEPTPTPVSTPSPEQVQVLQQETAERLTEMLRERLTEYVKQQMEEREAEERAAEQAAQAQEKAERKKAREAKRDRNHGGHDEN
;
A
#
# COMPACT_ATOMS: atom_id res chain seq x y z
N MET A 1 -32.41 4.36 22.63
CA MET A 1 -33.25 3.20 22.26
C MET A 1 -33.12 2.99 20.75
N ASN A 2 -32.26 2.07 20.31
CA ASN A 2 -32.36 1.50 18.97
C ASN A 2 -32.02 0.02 19.07
N ALA A 3 -33.10 -0.75 19.00
CA ALA A 3 -33.11 -2.20 18.94
C ALA A 3 -32.79 -2.60 17.49
N GLN A 4 -31.85 -3.51 17.30
CA GLN A 4 -32.14 -4.88 16.91
C GLN A 4 -30.81 -5.63 16.73
N ARG A 5 -30.50 -6.42 17.75
CA ARG A 5 -29.47 -7.46 17.72
C ARG A 5 -29.98 -8.62 16.89
N GLY A 6 -29.73 -8.59 15.58
CA GLY A 6 -29.85 -9.75 14.73
C GLY A 6 -28.60 -10.62 14.87
N LEU A 7 -28.61 -11.56 15.82
CA LEU A 7 -27.61 -12.63 15.94
C LEU A 7 -27.71 -13.55 14.72
N ARG A 8 -27.06 -13.18 13.62
CA ARG A 8 -26.76 -14.10 12.53
C ARG A 8 -25.47 -14.83 12.88
N LEU A 9 -25.60 -16.09 13.27
CA LEU A 9 -24.51 -17.06 13.19
C LEU A 9 -24.50 -17.62 11.76
N PRO A 10 -23.37 -17.55 11.03
CA PRO A 10 -23.11 -18.53 9.99
C PRO A 10 -21.81 -19.29 10.24
N ARG A 11 -21.99 -20.61 10.25
CA ARG A 11 -21.19 -21.63 9.55
C ARG A 11 -19.68 -21.67 9.82
N ARG A 12 -19.41 -22.41 10.89
CA ARG A 12 -18.38 -23.47 10.97
C ARG A 12 -17.99 -24.00 9.58
N GLY A 13 -16.79 -23.67 9.14
CA GLY A 13 -16.25 -24.20 7.91
C GLY A 13 -15.01 -23.49 7.40
N ARG A 14 -14.09 -23.03 8.26
CA ARG A 14 -12.74 -22.69 7.81
C ARG A 14 -11.69 -23.27 8.74
N VAL A 15 -11.00 -24.22 8.14
CA VAL A 15 -9.93 -25.07 8.62
C VAL A 15 -8.70 -24.20 8.87
N PHE A 16 -8.18 -24.25 10.09
CA PHE A 16 -6.76 -24.17 10.45
C PHE A 16 -5.84 -23.26 9.59
N VAL A 17 -5.84 -21.95 9.83
CA VAL A 17 -4.65 -21.09 9.63
C VAL A 17 -4.28 -20.32 10.91
N ALA A 18 -4.83 -20.71 12.06
CA ALA A 18 -4.48 -20.12 13.36
C ALA A 18 -3.21 -20.73 14.01
N GLY A 19 -2.52 -21.66 13.33
CA GLY A 19 -1.48 -22.50 13.93
C GLY A 19 -0.05 -22.02 13.80
N VAL A 20 0.29 -21.18 12.82
CA VAL A 20 1.71 -20.90 12.49
C VAL A 20 2.26 -19.63 13.17
N ALA A 21 1.42 -18.70 13.60
CA ALA A 21 1.88 -17.43 14.18
C ALA A 21 2.32 -17.52 15.66
N LEU A 22 2.03 -18.61 16.37
CA LEU A 22 2.28 -18.69 17.83
C LEU A 22 3.62 -19.34 18.22
N LEU A 23 4.38 -19.95 17.29
CA LEU A 23 5.65 -20.62 17.62
C LEU A 23 6.92 -19.78 17.43
N ALA A 24 6.84 -18.56 16.88
CA ALA A 24 8.02 -17.70 16.68
C ALA A 24 8.32 -16.73 17.83
N LEU A 25 7.44 -16.60 18.83
CA LEU A 25 7.61 -15.65 19.94
C LEU A 25 8.52 -16.16 21.08
N ALA A 26 8.86 -17.45 21.12
CA ALA A 26 9.75 -17.99 22.15
C ALA A 26 11.26 -17.81 21.85
N GLY A 27 11.62 -17.31 20.66
CA GLY A 27 13.02 -17.10 20.24
C GLY A 27 13.49 -15.64 20.23
N CYS A 28 12.60 -14.66 20.41
CA CYS A 28 12.95 -13.23 20.38
C CYS A 28 12.89 -12.63 21.80
N ASN A 29 13.68 -13.19 22.73
CA ASN A 29 13.87 -12.61 24.06
C ASN A 29 15.02 -11.58 24.11
N GLY A 30 15.50 -11.15 22.95
CA GLY A 30 16.29 -9.93 22.81
C GLY A 30 15.32 -8.75 22.93
N GLY A 31 14.98 -8.39 24.17
CA GLY A 31 14.08 -7.30 24.46
C GLY A 31 14.39 -6.11 23.57
N VAL A 32 13.36 -5.59 22.91
CA VAL A 32 13.36 -4.29 22.24
C VAL A 32 13.59 -3.21 23.29
N ALA A 33 14.79 -3.16 23.84
CA ALA A 33 15.26 -2.16 24.77
C ALA A 33 15.31 -0.83 24.00
N GLY A 34 14.19 -0.11 23.99
CA GLY A 34 14.05 1.14 23.24
C GLY A 34 12.61 1.46 22.84
N LEU A 35 11.72 0.48 22.76
CA LEU A 35 10.32 0.75 22.42
C LEU A 35 9.57 1.32 23.63
N ASN A 36 9.09 2.56 23.48
CA ASN A 36 8.23 3.22 24.45
C ASN A 36 6.95 2.39 24.65
N ALA A 37 6.52 2.19 25.90
CA ALA A 37 5.29 1.46 26.24
C ALA A 37 4.06 2.00 25.50
N GLN A 38 4.02 3.31 25.23
CA GLN A 38 2.97 3.94 24.44
C GLN A 38 3.01 3.49 22.96
N ALA A 39 4.19 3.46 22.35
CA ALA A 39 4.37 2.98 20.97
C ALA A 39 3.98 1.51 20.84
N THR A 40 4.35 0.67 21.82
CA THR A 40 3.94 -0.73 21.89
C THR A 40 2.42 -0.88 21.96
N ALA A 41 1.74 -0.16 22.85
CA ALA A 41 0.29 -0.21 22.98
C ALA A 41 -0.41 0.16 21.66
N LEU A 42 0.11 1.19 20.98
CA LEU A 42 -0.44 1.67 19.73
C LEU A 42 -0.22 0.67 18.58
N LEU A 43 0.97 0.06 18.47
CA LEU A 43 1.22 -1.02 17.50
C LEU A 43 0.28 -2.22 17.73
N HIS A 44 0.04 -2.61 18.99
CA HIS A 44 -0.91 -3.67 19.31
C HIS A 44 -2.34 -3.34 18.91
N GLU A 45 -2.78 -2.10 19.13
CA GLU A 45 -4.10 -1.62 18.69
C GLU A 45 -4.25 -1.71 17.16
N ARG A 46 -3.23 -1.28 16.40
CA ARG A 46 -3.23 -1.36 14.94
C ARG A 46 -3.28 -2.80 14.42
N VAL A 47 -2.50 -3.70 15.02
CA VAL A 47 -2.54 -5.14 14.68
C VAL A 47 -3.93 -5.73 14.98
N ALA A 48 -4.56 -5.31 16.08
CA ALA A 48 -5.93 -5.73 16.39
C ALA A 48 -6.94 -5.22 15.35
N ALA A 49 -6.79 -3.99 14.85
CA ALA A 49 -7.63 -3.44 13.79
C ALA A 49 -7.49 -4.21 12.46
N VAL A 50 -6.25 -4.56 12.07
CA VAL A 50 -6.01 -5.39 10.87
C VAL A 50 -6.69 -6.75 11.00
N ARG A 51 -6.57 -7.41 12.17
CA ARG A 51 -7.25 -8.69 12.43
C ARG A 51 -8.77 -8.56 12.38
N ALA A 52 -9.34 -7.53 13.00
CA ALA A 52 -10.78 -7.31 13.00
C ALA A 52 -11.32 -7.11 11.57
N ALA A 53 -10.60 -6.37 10.73
CA ALA A 53 -10.97 -6.17 9.33
C ALA A 53 -10.91 -7.49 8.53
N ALA A 54 -9.86 -8.28 8.74
CA ALA A 54 -9.72 -9.61 8.13
C ALA A 54 -10.83 -10.59 8.56
N ASP A 55 -11.20 -10.60 9.85
CA ASP A 55 -12.28 -11.44 10.39
C ASP A 55 -13.65 -11.10 9.79
N THR A 56 -13.84 -9.85 9.34
CA THR A 56 -15.07 -9.41 8.66
C THR A 56 -15.08 -9.68 7.15
N GLU A 57 -14.00 -10.25 6.59
CA GLU A 57 -13.81 -10.45 5.14
C GLU A 57 -13.93 -9.15 4.32
N ASP A 58 -13.74 -7.99 4.97
CA ASP A 58 -13.76 -6.69 4.32
C ASP A 58 -12.35 -6.35 3.82
N ARG A 59 -12.11 -6.69 2.55
CA ARG A 59 -10.81 -6.50 1.89
C ARG A 59 -10.36 -5.04 1.92
N ASP A 60 -11.26 -4.12 1.61
CA ASP A 60 -10.90 -2.70 1.52
C ASP A 60 -10.57 -2.16 2.92
N ALA A 61 -11.32 -2.57 3.95
CA ALA A 61 -11.00 -2.23 5.33
C ALA A 61 -9.67 -2.86 5.80
N ALA A 62 -9.37 -4.10 5.39
CA ALA A 62 -8.12 -4.77 5.75
C ALA A 62 -6.90 -4.09 5.12
N ILE A 63 -6.99 -3.71 3.84
CA ILE A 63 -5.95 -2.94 3.14
C ILE A 63 -5.75 -1.59 3.83
N ALA A 64 -6.84 -0.85 4.08
CA ALA A 64 -6.76 0.44 4.76
C ALA A 64 -6.15 0.34 6.17
N ALA A 65 -6.44 -0.74 6.92
CA ALA A 65 -5.86 -0.99 8.23
C ALA A 65 -4.35 -1.28 8.17
N VAL A 66 -3.90 -2.02 7.15
CA VAL A 66 -2.47 -2.28 6.92
C VAL A 66 -1.74 -0.99 6.53
N ASP A 67 -2.33 -0.16 5.65
CA ASP A 67 -1.73 1.13 5.28
C ASP A 67 -1.61 2.07 6.48
N ALA A 68 -2.64 2.12 7.33
CA ALA A 68 -2.59 2.87 8.58
C ALA A 68 -1.50 2.36 9.54
N PHE A 69 -1.28 1.04 9.58
CA PHE A 69 -0.19 0.44 10.36
C PHE A 69 1.19 0.84 9.82
N LYS A 70 1.40 0.82 8.50
CA LYS A 70 2.67 1.26 7.87
C LYS A 70 2.94 2.74 8.13
N ALA A 71 1.93 3.59 7.98
CA ALA A 71 2.04 5.02 8.26
C ALA A 71 2.46 5.28 9.72
N GLU A 72 1.94 4.49 10.66
CA GLU A 72 2.32 4.59 12.07
C GLU A 72 3.77 4.16 12.32
N ILE A 73 4.23 3.07 11.70
CA ILE A 73 5.64 2.65 11.77
C ILE A 73 6.55 3.78 11.29
N GLN A 74 6.21 4.40 10.15
CA GLN A 74 6.98 5.53 9.61
C GLN A 74 7.04 6.70 10.61
N ARG A 75 5.90 7.06 11.21
CA ARG A 75 5.81 8.11 12.22
C ARG A 75 6.70 7.81 13.45
N LEU A 76 6.75 6.54 13.88
CA LEU A 76 7.59 6.12 15.01
C LEU A 76 9.09 6.18 14.67
N VAL A 77 9.47 5.89 13.42
CA VAL A 77 10.85 6.07 12.94
C VAL A 77 11.24 7.55 12.95
N GLU A 78 10.39 8.42 12.41
CA GLU A 78 10.62 9.87 12.40
C GLU A 78 10.73 10.46 13.81
N ALA A 79 9.98 9.91 14.77
CA ALA A 79 10.07 10.27 16.17
C ALA A 79 11.32 9.72 16.88
N GLY A 80 12.06 8.81 16.26
CA GLY A 80 13.20 8.11 16.86
C GLY A 80 12.82 7.03 17.88
N ASP A 81 11.52 6.68 17.96
CA ASP A 81 11.00 5.63 18.86
C ASP A 81 11.20 4.22 18.29
N LEU A 82 11.61 4.12 17.01
CA LEU A 82 11.86 2.87 16.30
C LEU A 82 13.12 3.00 15.43
N THR A 83 13.99 1.99 15.45
CA THR A 83 15.18 1.99 14.57
C THR A 83 14.81 1.60 13.14
N ASP A 84 15.60 2.04 12.16
CA ASP A 84 15.39 1.70 10.74
C ASP A 84 15.33 0.19 10.50
N SER A 85 16.16 -0.59 11.20
CA SER A 85 16.18 -2.05 11.09
C SER A 85 14.91 -2.71 11.64
N GLN A 86 14.38 -2.20 12.76
CA GLN A 86 13.10 -2.66 13.31
C GLN A 86 11.95 -2.31 12.39
N ALA A 87 11.94 -1.08 11.87
CA ALA A 87 10.95 -0.60 10.92
C ALA A 87 10.93 -1.44 9.65
N ALA A 88 12.08 -1.69 9.04
CA ALA A 88 12.19 -2.53 7.85
C ALA A 88 11.63 -3.94 8.09
N SER A 89 11.90 -4.54 9.25
CA SER A 89 11.35 -5.85 9.61
C SER A 89 9.82 -5.82 9.75
N LEU A 90 9.27 -4.82 10.44
CA LEU A 90 7.83 -4.67 10.63
C LEU A 90 7.10 -4.37 9.31
N LEU A 91 7.67 -3.51 8.46
CA LEU A 91 7.12 -3.20 7.14
C LEU A 91 7.09 -4.43 6.25
N ALA A 92 8.17 -5.24 6.22
CA ALA A 92 8.18 -6.49 5.47
C ALA A 92 7.10 -7.48 5.93
N HIS A 93 6.81 -7.55 7.24
CA HIS A 93 5.71 -8.37 7.75
C HIS A 93 4.34 -7.80 7.36
N ALA A 94 4.17 -6.47 7.40
CA ALA A 94 2.95 -5.81 6.96
C ALA A 94 2.69 -6.04 5.46
N ASP A 95 3.73 -6.02 4.62
CA ASP A 95 3.65 -6.32 3.20
C ASP A 95 3.26 -7.78 2.94
N ALA A 96 3.82 -8.73 3.70
CA ALA A 96 3.44 -10.14 3.60
C ALA A 96 1.96 -10.35 3.95
N ILE A 97 1.47 -9.72 5.04
CA ILE A 97 0.05 -9.78 5.43
C ILE A 97 -0.84 -9.20 4.33
N ALA A 98 -0.47 -8.05 3.75
CA ALA A 98 -1.22 -7.46 2.64
C ALA A 98 -1.28 -8.40 1.42
N ALA A 99 -0.17 -9.04 1.07
CA ALA A 99 -0.12 -10.00 -0.02
C ALA A 99 -1.03 -11.21 0.24
N ASP A 100 -1.02 -11.75 1.46
CA ASP A 100 -1.89 -12.87 1.86
C ASP A 100 -3.37 -12.49 1.74
N VAL A 101 -3.77 -11.34 2.30
CA VAL A 101 -5.16 -10.81 2.21
C VAL A 101 -5.59 -10.64 0.74
N LEU A 102 -4.70 -10.15 -0.12
CA LEU A 102 -4.98 -10.02 -1.55
C LEU A 102 -5.12 -11.38 -2.25
N SER A 103 -4.38 -12.39 -1.82
CA SER A 103 -4.40 -13.73 -2.42
C SER A 103 -5.62 -14.56 -2.03
N GLU A 104 -6.07 -14.50 -0.77
CA GLU A 104 -7.21 -15.29 -0.28
C GLU A 104 -8.53 -14.85 -0.91
N VAL A 105 -8.70 -13.56 -1.19
CA VAL A 105 -9.93 -13.04 -1.80
C VAL A 105 -10.05 -13.40 -3.28
N LEU A 106 -8.95 -13.69 -3.96
CA LEU A 106 -8.94 -14.00 -5.40
C LEU A 106 -9.19 -15.47 -5.72
N LEU A 107 -9.19 -16.36 -4.72
CA LEU A 107 -9.55 -17.76 -4.93
C LEU A 107 -11.06 -17.91 -4.72
N PRO A 108 -11.88 -17.91 -5.80
CA PRO A 108 -13.29 -18.26 -5.63
C PRO A 108 -13.33 -19.63 -4.96
N THR A 109 -14.13 -19.74 -3.89
CA THR A 109 -14.40 -21.05 -3.30
C THR A 109 -14.91 -21.93 -4.45
N PRO A 110 -14.25 -23.07 -4.76
CA PRO A 110 -14.69 -23.91 -5.87
C PRO A 110 -16.16 -24.21 -5.68
N THR A 111 -16.98 -23.73 -6.63
CA THR A 111 -18.40 -24.09 -6.68
C THR A 111 -18.44 -25.61 -6.80
N PRO A 112 -19.24 -26.33 -5.99
CA PRO A 112 -19.34 -27.77 -6.12
C PRO A 112 -19.64 -28.10 -7.58
N GLU A 113 -18.73 -28.83 -8.20
CA GLU A 113 -18.82 -29.20 -9.60
C GLU A 113 -20.13 -29.96 -9.81
N PRO A 114 -21.02 -29.52 -10.72
CA PRO A 114 -22.20 -30.31 -11.05
C PRO A 114 -21.74 -31.69 -11.50
N THR A 115 -22.36 -32.74 -10.95
CA THR A 115 -22.07 -34.12 -11.32
C THR A 115 -22.10 -34.25 -12.84
N ALA A 116 -20.94 -34.49 -13.44
CA ALA A 116 -20.77 -34.52 -14.89
C ALA A 116 -21.68 -35.59 -15.51
N THR A 117 -22.45 -35.18 -16.52
CA THR A 117 -23.01 -36.10 -17.52
C THR A 117 -21.82 -36.70 -18.29
N PRO A 118 -21.81 -38.01 -18.62
CA PRO A 118 -20.66 -38.66 -19.24
C PRO A 118 -20.22 -37.91 -20.51
N GLU A 119 -18.99 -37.39 -20.45
CA GLU A 119 -18.31 -36.70 -21.53
C GLU A 119 -17.84 -37.73 -22.59
N PRO A 120 -17.93 -37.42 -23.90
CA PRO A 120 -17.37 -38.28 -24.94
C PRO A 120 -15.86 -38.48 -24.72
N THR A 121 -15.42 -39.71 -24.94
CA THR A 121 -14.03 -40.15 -24.84
C THR A 121 -13.08 -39.16 -25.55
N PRO A 122 -12.12 -38.54 -24.85
CA PRO A 122 -11.20 -37.59 -25.48
C PRO A 122 -10.32 -38.31 -26.50
N THR A 123 -10.19 -37.69 -27.67
CA THR A 123 -9.15 -38.03 -28.65
C THR A 123 -7.79 -37.80 -28.00
N PRO A 124 -6.82 -38.73 -28.10
CA PRO A 124 -5.52 -38.59 -27.46
C PRO A 124 -4.81 -37.34 -27.97
N VAL A 125 -4.62 -36.37 -27.09
CA VAL A 125 -3.75 -35.22 -27.32
C VAL A 125 -2.32 -35.67 -27.03
N SER A 126 -1.43 -35.47 -27.99
CA SER A 126 0.00 -35.76 -27.80
C SER A 126 0.55 -34.94 -26.64
N THR A 127 0.99 -35.62 -25.58
CA THR A 127 1.69 -34.99 -24.46
C THR A 127 2.96 -34.30 -24.98
N PRO A 128 3.15 -32.99 -24.75
CA PRO A 128 4.37 -32.30 -25.16
C PRO A 128 5.58 -32.91 -24.44
N SER A 129 6.71 -32.98 -25.14
CA SER A 129 7.96 -33.43 -24.54
C SER A 129 8.40 -32.43 -23.46
N PRO A 130 8.99 -32.88 -22.32
CA PRO A 130 9.47 -31.99 -21.27
C PRO A 130 10.46 -30.91 -21.76
N GLU A 131 11.21 -31.18 -22.84
CA GLU A 131 12.08 -30.19 -23.47
C GLU A 131 11.32 -29.01 -24.08
N GLN A 132 10.16 -29.27 -24.71
CA GLN A 132 9.33 -28.21 -25.31
C GLN A 132 8.72 -27.30 -24.24
N VAL A 133 8.40 -27.86 -23.07
CA VAL A 133 7.87 -27.10 -21.94
C VAL A 133 8.94 -26.17 -21.37
N GLN A 134 10.19 -26.61 -21.26
CA GLN A 134 11.29 -25.78 -20.76
C GLN A 134 11.60 -24.61 -21.70
N VAL A 135 11.66 -24.85 -23.01
CA VAL A 135 11.90 -23.78 -23.99
C VAL A 135 10.80 -22.73 -23.93
N LEU A 136 9.53 -23.14 -23.90
CA LEU A 136 8.41 -22.21 -23.82
C LEU A 136 8.43 -21.40 -22.51
N GLN A 137 8.75 -22.03 -21.38
CA GLN A 137 8.89 -21.34 -20.10
C GLN A 137 10.02 -20.30 -20.13
N GLN A 138 11.16 -20.65 -20.74
CA GLN A 138 12.30 -19.74 -20.84
C GLN A 138 11.98 -18.52 -21.73
N GLU A 139 11.39 -18.73 -22.91
CA GLU A 139 10.97 -17.63 -23.79
C GLU A 139 9.93 -16.71 -23.12
N THR A 140 9.00 -17.30 -22.36
CA THR A 140 7.98 -16.53 -21.63
C THR A 140 8.63 -15.70 -20.51
N ALA A 141 9.60 -16.25 -19.79
CA ALA A 141 10.32 -15.55 -18.73
C ALA A 141 11.16 -14.38 -19.28
N GLU A 142 11.84 -14.58 -20.41
CA GLU A 142 12.61 -13.53 -21.07
C GLU A 142 11.69 -12.39 -21.56
N ARG A 143 10.58 -12.74 -22.22
CA ARG A 143 9.61 -11.76 -22.71
C ARG A 143 8.95 -10.96 -21.58
N LEU A 144 8.65 -11.60 -20.46
CA LEU A 144 8.11 -10.92 -19.28
C LEU A 144 9.15 -9.98 -18.66
N THR A 145 10.41 -10.42 -18.57
CA THR A 145 11.50 -9.61 -18.04
C THR A 145 11.74 -8.36 -18.88
N GLU A 146 11.69 -8.49 -20.20
CA GLU A 146 11.84 -7.36 -21.13
C GLU A 146 10.69 -6.37 -20.99
N MET A 147 9.44 -6.86 -20.92
CA MET A 147 8.25 -6.04 -20.68
C MET A 147 8.34 -5.27 -19.36
N LEU A 148 8.82 -5.92 -18.28
CA LEU A 148 8.99 -5.27 -16.97
C LEU A 148 10.08 -4.19 -17.01
N ARG A 149 11.19 -4.44 -17.70
CA ARG A 149 12.28 -3.47 -17.85
C ARG A 149 11.85 -2.22 -18.61
N GLU A 150 11.11 -2.40 -19.71
CA GLU A 150 10.57 -1.29 -20.49
C GLU A 150 9.59 -0.46 -19.65
N ARG A 151 8.65 -1.13 -18.96
CA ARG A 151 7.66 -0.46 -18.11
C ARG A 151 8.30 0.30 -16.94
N LEU A 152 9.34 -0.25 -16.32
CA LEU A 152 10.09 0.45 -15.26
C LEU A 152 10.83 1.69 -15.79
N THR A 153 11.38 1.61 -17.00
CA THR A 153 12.09 2.73 -17.62
C THR A 153 11.14 3.89 -17.93
N GLU A 154 9.98 3.58 -18.51
CA GLU A 154 8.93 4.57 -18.75
C GLU A 154 8.41 5.18 -17.44
N TYR A 155 8.23 4.38 -16.40
CA TYR A 155 7.82 4.89 -15.09
C TYR A 155 8.83 5.88 -14.49
N VAL A 156 10.12 5.54 -14.51
CA VAL A 156 11.17 6.44 -13.99
C VAL A 156 11.25 7.73 -14.81
N LYS A 157 11.11 7.64 -16.13
CA LYS A 157 11.06 8.80 -17.01
C LYS A 157 9.87 9.71 -16.68
N GLN A 158 8.68 9.12 -16.51
CA GLN A 158 7.47 9.86 -16.13
C GLN A 158 7.63 10.59 -14.79
N GLN A 159 8.24 9.94 -13.80
CA GLN A 159 8.54 10.56 -12.50
C GLN A 159 9.50 11.75 -12.61
N MET A 160 10.51 11.67 -13.48
CA MET A 160 11.42 12.78 -13.72
C MET A 160 10.72 13.95 -14.42
N GLU A 161 9.86 13.68 -15.40
CA GLU A 161 9.08 14.71 -16.10
C GLU A 161 8.07 15.41 -15.18
N GLU A 162 7.42 14.67 -14.29
CA GLU A 162 6.50 15.22 -13.27
C GLU A 162 7.25 16.16 -12.31
N ARG A 163 8.42 15.72 -11.80
CA ARG A 163 9.25 16.55 -10.93
C ARG A 163 9.74 17.83 -11.62
N GLU A 164 10.16 17.74 -12.89
CA GLU A 164 10.52 18.93 -13.68
C GLU A 164 9.31 19.86 -13.89
N ALA A 165 8.12 19.30 -14.09
CA ALA A 165 6.90 20.10 -14.23
C ALA A 165 6.54 20.83 -12.93
N GLU A 166 6.68 20.16 -11.77
CA GLU A 166 6.50 20.76 -10.46
C GLU A 166 7.50 21.89 -10.20
N GLU A 167 8.77 21.69 -10.53
CA GLU A 167 9.81 22.71 -10.39
C GLU A 167 9.50 23.94 -11.26
N ARG A 168 9.14 23.72 -12.54
CA ARG A 168 8.72 24.83 -13.43
C ARG A 168 7.48 25.54 -12.92
N ALA A 169 6.50 24.82 -12.34
CA ALA A 169 5.31 25.41 -11.76
C ALA A 169 5.67 26.27 -10.53
N ALA A 170 6.58 25.79 -9.67
CA ALA A 170 7.08 26.53 -8.52
C ALA A 170 7.83 27.80 -8.93
N GLU A 171 8.70 27.73 -9.94
CA GLU A 171 9.39 28.90 -10.49
C GLU A 171 8.42 29.94 -11.06
N GLN A 172 7.41 29.50 -11.81
CA GLN A 172 6.38 30.39 -12.35
C GLN A 172 5.57 31.06 -11.24
N ALA A 173 5.23 30.32 -10.18
CA ALA A 173 4.54 30.85 -9.01
C ALA A 173 5.40 31.91 -8.29
N ALA A 174 6.70 31.65 -8.10
CA ALA A 174 7.63 32.60 -7.49
C ALA A 174 7.77 33.88 -8.33
N GLN A 175 7.90 33.77 -9.66
CA GLN A 175 7.93 34.92 -10.56
C GLN A 175 6.63 35.73 -10.52
N ALA A 176 5.47 35.06 -10.41
CA ALA A 176 4.18 35.73 -10.28
C ALA A 176 4.08 36.51 -8.95
N GLN A 177 4.56 35.94 -7.85
CA GLN A 177 4.64 36.62 -6.55
C GLN A 177 5.55 37.84 -6.61
N GLU A 178 6.75 37.73 -7.17
CA GLU A 178 7.68 38.87 -7.31
C GLU A 178 7.05 40.00 -8.14
N LYS A 179 6.39 39.67 -9.26
CA LYS A 179 5.68 40.65 -10.08
C LYS A 179 4.55 41.33 -9.31
N ALA A 180 3.80 40.57 -8.51
CA ALA A 180 2.71 41.10 -7.68
C ALA A 180 3.25 42.07 -6.61
N GLU A 181 4.34 41.73 -5.94
CA GLU A 181 4.99 42.60 -4.94
C GLU A 181 5.54 43.88 -5.57
N ARG A 182 6.22 43.76 -6.71
CA ARG A 182 6.71 44.92 -7.47
C ARG A 182 5.56 45.85 -7.87
N LYS A 183 4.40 45.30 -8.27
CA LYS A 183 3.21 46.08 -8.60
C LYS A 183 2.67 46.81 -7.37
N LYS A 184 2.48 46.12 -6.24
CA LYS A 184 2.05 46.74 -4.97
C LYS A 184 3.00 47.86 -4.51
N ALA A 185 4.31 47.65 -4.64
CA ALA A 185 5.31 48.67 -4.29
C ALA A 185 5.24 49.91 -5.21
N ARG A 186 4.92 49.74 -6.49
CA ARG A 186 4.71 50.85 -7.44
C ARG A 186 3.44 51.63 -7.11
N GLU A 187 2.35 50.94 -6.78
CA GLU A 187 1.08 51.56 -6.35
C GLU A 187 1.26 52.37 -5.07
N ALA A 188 1.91 51.80 -4.05
CA ALA A 188 2.21 52.52 -2.80
C ALA A 188 3.08 53.78 -3.00
N LYS A 189 4.03 53.75 -3.95
CA LYS A 189 4.82 54.94 -4.31
C LYS A 189 3.98 55.99 -5.04
N ARG A 190 3.05 55.57 -5.91
CA ARG A 190 2.15 56.47 -6.63
C ARG A 190 1.22 57.20 -5.65
N ASP A 191 0.65 56.49 -4.68
CA ASP A 191 -0.25 57.08 -3.67
C ASP A 191 0.48 58.13 -2.82
N ARG A 192 1.73 57.85 -2.42
CA ARG A 192 2.57 58.81 -1.68
C ARG A 192 2.85 60.08 -2.49
N ASN A 193 3.03 59.98 -3.80
CA ASN A 193 3.28 61.14 -4.66
C ASN A 193 2.00 61.94 -4.97
N HIS A 194 0.80 61.33 -4.91
CA HIS A 194 -0.46 62.01 -5.21
C HIS A 194 -1.07 62.73 -3.99
N GLY A 195 -0.85 62.24 -2.77
CA GLY A 195 -1.42 62.83 -1.54
C GLY A 195 -0.74 64.09 -1.00
N GLY A 196 0.29 64.63 -1.67
CA GLY A 196 1.08 65.76 -1.18
C GLY A 196 0.74 67.14 -1.78
N HIS A 197 -0.40 67.30 -2.48
CA HIS A 197 -0.70 68.53 -3.24
C HIS A 197 -1.92 69.33 -2.73
N ASP A 198 -2.58 68.91 -1.65
CA ASP A 198 -3.83 69.55 -1.16
C ASP A 198 -3.65 70.39 0.13
N GLU A 199 -2.42 70.66 0.58
CA GLU A 199 -2.14 71.56 1.71
C GLU A 199 -1.42 72.84 1.24
N ASN A 200 -2.14 73.77 0.59
CA ASN A 200 -1.76 75.19 0.56
C ASN A 200 -2.94 76.10 0.21
#